data_AF-A0AAE0ULQ5-F1
#
_entry.id   AF-A0AAE0ULQ5-F1
#
_cell.length_a   1.000
_cell.length_b   1.000
_cell.length_c   1.000
_cell.angle_alpha   90.00
_cell.angle_beta   90.00
_cell.angle_gamma   90.00
#
_symmetry.space_group_name_H-M   'P 1'
#
loop_
_entity.id
_entity.type
_entity.pdbx_description
1 polymer ?
#
loop_
_entity_poly.entity_id
_entity_poly.type
_entity_poly.pdbx_seq_one_letter_code
_entity_poly.pdbx_strand_id
1 'polypeptide(L)'
;MTLSELRAVILAAWFTGIHFTLAEEGLFYTAAVYEHQVLLNPEPKVVVGRKAALQHMDRNLEVFEKQATSAARQGAQILVFPEDAIHGFNFSRVSIAPYLETVPDPGAVTWSPCADPDRFQNTQAAYLNILHHLTELQVFSQVLHRLSCMAQKNRLFLVANMPDCQPCNRSLNPLCPADGHYQFNTNVVFSDNGTIVARYHKQNLYFEAAFDTPPTCEYVTFTTPFAGRFGVFTCFDILFREPVVTLVKDMGIRQLVYPTAWMNQLPLLAAVQFQRSFSYSAGVTLLAANIRSAAMGMTGSGIFTPWDALYHHDTEAETGKLLVLRVPVLDPLLLGDAPERASLKLVPFSGFPKVNITEKTEFNAFQRGLYSGFCLKEDSSCNIQSTPFTSTMMYDKFTLVPLHGKEGNLTACDGSFCCHLLFQKTNSSPEEEIYALGAFDGLHVVHGTYYLEVCAVVRCTGLHQESCGGETEHAHTLMDFHLHAAFSTEHVFAGVLGSGMTLDRPDKSGWKNGRFYMSRRGMSSGLVTAVLYGRVYERDSE
;
A
#
# COMPACT_ATOMS: atom_id res chain seq x y z
N MET A 1 -71.86 -36.04 -4.65
CA MET A 1 -71.32 -36.31 -3.30
C MET A 1 -70.30 -37.42 -3.44
N THR A 2 -69.04 -37.36 -3.00
CA THR A 2 -68.12 -36.29 -2.55
C THR A 2 -66.94 -37.09 -1.99
N LEU A 3 -65.87 -37.26 -2.78
CA LEU A 3 -64.52 -37.45 -2.29
C LEU A 3 -63.78 -36.19 -2.79
N SER A 4 -63.58 -35.14 -2.02
CA SER A 4 -62.50 -35.02 -1.02
C SER A 4 -61.25 -35.78 -1.45
N GLU A 5 -60.51 -35.23 -2.41
CA GLU A 5 -59.03 -35.34 -2.56
C GLU A 5 -58.60 -34.85 -3.96
N LEU A 6 -58.51 -33.52 -4.16
CA LEU A 6 -57.50 -32.93 -5.08
C LEU A 6 -57.45 -31.39 -4.98
N ARG A 7 -57.37 -30.84 -3.76
CA ARG A 7 -57.04 -29.41 -3.56
C ARG A 7 -56.17 -29.24 -2.30
N ALA A 8 -54.97 -29.80 -2.35
CA ALA A 8 -53.89 -29.42 -1.47
C ALA A 8 -52.66 -29.26 -2.35
N VAL A 9 -52.27 -28.02 -2.67
CA VAL A 9 -50.89 -27.59 -3.00
C VAL A 9 -50.77 -26.05 -3.08
N ILE A 10 -51.84 -25.26 -3.27
CA ILE A 10 -51.69 -23.81 -3.45
C ILE A 10 -52.50 -23.07 -2.40
N LEU A 11 -51.85 -22.64 -1.30
CA LEU A 11 -52.15 -21.47 -0.45
C LEU A 11 -51.46 -21.58 0.93
N ALA A 12 -50.12 -21.54 0.97
CA ALA A 12 -49.36 -21.27 2.19
C ALA A 12 -47.88 -20.95 1.84
N ALA A 13 -47.63 -19.89 1.08
CA ALA A 13 -46.27 -19.38 0.87
C ALA A 13 -46.27 -17.92 0.43
N TRP A 14 -46.99 -17.06 1.16
CA TRP A 14 -46.86 -15.61 1.02
C TRP A 14 -46.75 -15.03 2.43
N PHE A 15 -45.74 -14.19 2.63
CA PHE A 15 -45.35 -13.49 3.87
C PHE A 15 -44.49 -14.26 4.87
N THR A 16 -43.24 -14.52 4.50
CA THR A 16 -42.06 -14.19 5.33
C THR A 16 -40.81 -14.36 4.46
N GLY A 17 -40.02 -13.29 4.27
CA GLY A 17 -38.64 -13.44 3.77
C GLY A 17 -38.28 -12.71 2.49
N ILE A 18 -38.62 -11.42 2.35
CA ILE A 18 -37.91 -10.51 1.45
C ILE A 18 -37.83 -9.14 2.14
N HIS A 19 -36.89 -8.98 3.08
CA HIS A 19 -36.49 -7.65 3.55
C HIS A 19 -35.04 -7.56 4.08
N PHE A 20 -34.18 -8.56 3.82
CA PHE A 20 -32.80 -8.59 4.37
C PHE A 20 -31.64 -8.66 3.35
N THR A 21 -31.87 -8.47 2.05
CA THR A 21 -30.76 -8.49 1.05
C THR A 21 -30.35 -7.11 0.53
N LEU A 22 -31.24 -6.11 0.53
CA LEU A 22 -30.94 -4.77 -0.02
C LEU A 22 -30.03 -3.89 0.86
N ALA A 23 -29.93 -4.18 2.16
CA ALA A 23 -29.09 -3.39 3.08
C ALA A 23 -27.59 -3.76 3.02
N GLU A 24 -27.26 -4.96 2.53
CA GLU A 24 -25.88 -5.48 2.48
C GLU A 24 -25.11 -5.06 1.22
N GLU A 25 -25.80 -4.77 0.10
CA GLU A 25 -25.16 -4.44 -1.19
C GLU A 25 -24.44 -3.08 -1.18
N GLY A 26 -24.85 -2.13 -0.33
CA GLY A 26 -24.21 -0.81 -0.23
C GLY A 26 -23.04 -0.72 0.76
N LEU A 27 -22.71 -1.82 1.45
CA LEU A 27 -21.70 -1.84 2.51
C LEU A 27 -20.38 -2.51 2.10
N PHE A 28 -20.35 -3.15 0.94
CA PHE A 28 -19.17 -3.86 0.43
C PHE A 28 -19.05 -3.66 -1.07
N TYR A 29 -17.82 -3.68 -1.56
CA TYR A 29 -17.52 -3.70 -2.98
C TYR A 29 -16.45 -4.75 -3.29
N THR A 30 -16.40 -5.21 -4.52
CA THR A 30 -15.36 -6.16 -4.96
C THR A 30 -14.22 -5.37 -5.61
N ALA A 31 -13.03 -5.45 -5.03
CA ALA A 31 -11.82 -4.83 -5.53
C ALA A 31 -10.90 -5.88 -6.16
N ALA A 32 -10.10 -5.44 -7.13
CA ALA A 32 -9.04 -6.23 -7.71
C ALA A 32 -7.74 -5.44 -7.80
N VAL A 33 -6.62 -6.13 -7.64
CA VAL A 33 -5.27 -5.62 -7.92
C VAL A 33 -4.52 -6.65 -8.75
N TYR A 34 -3.68 -6.19 -9.67
CA TYR A 34 -2.85 -7.07 -10.48
C TYR A 34 -1.37 -6.83 -10.25
N GLU A 35 -0.68 -7.84 -9.76
CA GLU A 35 0.78 -7.89 -9.77
C GLU A 35 1.24 -8.18 -11.21
N HIS A 36 1.97 -7.25 -11.83
CA HIS A 36 2.33 -7.35 -13.26
C HIS A 36 3.80 -7.68 -13.46
N GLN A 37 4.08 -8.71 -14.26
CA GLN A 37 5.41 -8.92 -14.80
C GLN A 37 5.60 -8.02 -16.02
N VAL A 38 6.27 -6.89 -15.82
CA VAL A 38 6.48 -5.90 -16.88
C VAL A 38 7.45 -6.39 -17.94
N LEU A 39 7.05 -6.26 -19.21
CA LEU A 39 7.97 -6.41 -20.33
C LEU A 39 8.80 -5.13 -20.44
N LEU A 40 10.05 -5.18 -20.00
CA LEU A 40 10.94 -4.02 -20.00
C LEU A 40 11.51 -3.71 -21.39
N ASN A 41 11.80 -2.44 -21.62
CA ASN A 41 12.71 -2.03 -22.69
C ASN A 41 14.15 -2.38 -22.24
N PRO A 42 14.91 -3.22 -22.97
CA PRO A 42 16.27 -3.58 -22.57
C PRO A 42 17.26 -2.41 -22.64
N GLU A 43 16.96 -1.38 -23.43
CA GLU A 43 17.81 -0.20 -23.62
C GLU A 43 17.02 1.09 -23.34
N PRO A 44 16.57 1.33 -22.09
CA PRO A 44 15.66 2.43 -21.76
C PRO A 44 16.29 3.82 -21.92
N LYS A 45 17.61 3.91 -22.04
CA LYS A 45 18.34 5.16 -22.31
C LYS A 45 18.48 5.47 -23.80
N VAL A 46 18.18 4.52 -24.69
CA VAL A 46 18.23 4.72 -26.14
C VAL A 46 16.88 5.28 -26.62
N VAL A 47 16.92 6.38 -27.36
CA VAL A 47 15.72 7.00 -27.93
C VAL A 47 15.19 6.13 -29.06
N VAL A 48 13.90 5.80 -29.00
CA VAL A 48 13.21 5.03 -30.04
C VAL A 48 12.16 5.91 -30.74
N GLY A 49 11.65 5.49 -31.90
CA GLY A 49 10.51 6.16 -32.53
C GLY A 49 9.20 5.91 -31.79
N ARG A 50 8.23 6.86 -31.87
CA ARG A 50 6.90 6.75 -31.23
C ARG A 50 6.18 5.43 -31.57
N LYS A 51 6.27 4.98 -32.83
CA LYS A 51 5.70 3.69 -33.24
C LYS A 51 6.27 2.51 -32.46
N ALA A 52 7.59 2.48 -32.23
CA ALA A 52 8.24 1.41 -31.49
C ALA A 52 7.91 1.48 -29.98
N ALA A 53 7.86 2.69 -29.40
CA ALA A 53 7.39 2.89 -28.03
C ALA A 53 5.95 2.41 -27.83
N LEU A 54 5.04 2.77 -28.75
CA LEU A 54 3.66 2.28 -28.74
C LEU A 54 3.60 0.76 -28.83
N GLN A 55 4.32 0.14 -29.77
CA GLN A 55 4.38 -1.34 -29.88
C GLN A 55 4.93 -2.02 -28.62
N HIS A 56 5.84 -1.36 -27.90
CA HIS A 56 6.34 -1.85 -26.62
C HIS A 56 5.24 -1.78 -25.54
N MET A 57 4.62 -0.63 -25.36
CA MET A 57 3.51 -0.44 -24.41
C MET A 57 2.31 -1.35 -24.71
N ASP A 58 2.01 -1.56 -25.99
CA ASP A 58 0.91 -2.39 -26.48
C ASP A 58 0.99 -3.84 -25.97
N ARG A 59 2.21 -4.39 -25.89
CA ARG A 59 2.44 -5.74 -25.37
C ARG A 59 2.14 -5.87 -23.87
N ASN A 60 2.42 -4.83 -23.08
CA ASN A 60 2.02 -4.80 -21.67
C ASN A 60 0.50 -4.62 -21.54
N LEU A 61 -0.10 -3.75 -22.35
CA LEU A 61 -1.55 -3.50 -22.35
C LEU A 61 -2.38 -4.73 -22.78
N GLU A 62 -1.84 -5.61 -23.62
CA GLU A 62 -2.49 -6.91 -23.94
C GLU A 62 -2.68 -7.79 -22.70
N VAL A 63 -1.74 -7.73 -21.74
CA VAL A 63 -1.88 -8.43 -20.46
C VAL A 63 -2.97 -7.76 -19.63
N PHE A 64 -2.99 -6.42 -19.59
CA PHE A 64 -3.99 -5.66 -18.85
C PHE A 64 -5.40 -5.99 -19.32
N GLU A 65 -5.65 -6.07 -20.63
CA GLU A 65 -6.96 -6.42 -21.20
C GLU A 65 -7.46 -7.79 -20.72
N LYS A 66 -6.56 -8.77 -20.67
CA LYS A 66 -6.88 -10.12 -20.17
C LYS A 66 -7.23 -10.09 -18.69
N GLN A 67 -6.46 -9.35 -17.89
CA GLN A 67 -6.69 -9.24 -16.45
C GLN A 67 -7.94 -8.42 -16.12
N ALA A 68 -8.22 -7.34 -16.85
CA ALA A 68 -9.47 -6.59 -16.72
C ALA A 68 -10.69 -7.48 -17.00
N THR A 69 -10.62 -8.30 -18.05
CA THR A 69 -11.67 -9.27 -18.36
C THR A 69 -11.82 -10.33 -17.25
N SER A 70 -10.70 -10.82 -16.72
CA SER A 70 -10.68 -11.81 -15.63
C SER A 70 -11.23 -11.25 -14.32
N ALA A 71 -10.88 -10.01 -13.98
CA ALA A 71 -11.36 -9.30 -12.80
C ALA A 71 -12.87 -9.04 -12.89
N ALA A 72 -13.35 -8.55 -14.04
CA ALA A 72 -14.76 -8.31 -14.29
C ALA A 72 -15.60 -9.60 -14.18
N ARG A 73 -15.10 -10.72 -14.69
CA ARG A 73 -15.75 -12.04 -14.56
C ARG A 73 -15.87 -12.51 -13.10
N GLN A 74 -14.97 -12.05 -12.24
CA GLN A 74 -15.01 -12.28 -10.79
C GLN A 74 -15.81 -11.20 -10.03
N GLY A 75 -16.48 -10.30 -10.75
CA GLY A 75 -17.35 -9.26 -10.18
C GLY A 75 -16.61 -8.04 -9.65
N ALA A 76 -15.33 -7.85 -10.00
CA ALA A 76 -14.57 -6.67 -9.58
C ALA A 76 -15.18 -5.38 -10.14
N GLN A 77 -15.40 -4.40 -9.27
CA GLN A 77 -15.92 -3.07 -9.60
C GLN A 77 -14.80 -2.05 -9.82
N ILE A 78 -13.61 -2.33 -9.29
CA ILE A 78 -12.39 -1.55 -9.51
C ILE A 78 -11.18 -2.49 -9.68
N LEU A 79 -10.29 -2.17 -10.60
CA LEU A 79 -9.02 -2.87 -10.83
C LEU A 79 -7.86 -1.87 -10.83
N VAL A 80 -6.82 -2.16 -10.05
CA VAL A 80 -5.58 -1.36 -9.99
C VAL A 80 -4.43 -2.12 -10.66
N PHE A 81 -3.74 -1.43 -11.57
CA PHE A 81 -2.48 -1.87 -12.15
C PHE A 81 -1.28 -1.13 -11.54
N PRO A 82 -0.06 -1.70 -11.61
CA PRO A 82 1.11 -1.13 -10.96
C PRO A 82 1.65 0.15 -11.62
N GLU A 83 2.51 0.84 -10.88
CA GLU A 83 3.37 1.91 -11.40
C GLU A 83 4.29 1.37 -12.49
N ASP A 84 4.58 2.19 -13.51
CA ASP A 84 5.49 1.86 -14.62
C ASP A 84 5.13 0.58 -15.41
N ALA A 85 4.01 -0.07 -15.14
CA ALA A 85 3.68 -1.38 -15.69
C ALA A 85 3.39 -1.37 -17.20
N ILE A 86 3.18 -0.19 -17.80
CA ILE A 86 2.98 -0.03 -19.25
C ILE A 86 4.33 0.07 -19.99
N HIS A 87 5.32 0.76 -19.43
CA HIS A 87 6.52 1.19 -20.16
C HIS A 87 7.86 0.80 -19.49
N GLY A 88 7.85 0.40 -18.23
CA GLY A 88 9.04 0.14 -17.41
C GLY A 88 9.70 1.43 -16.92
N PHE A 89 10.88 1.30 -16.34
CA PHE A 89 11.61 2.39 -15.67
C PHE A 89 13.00 2.58 -16.30
N ASN A 90 13.84 3.40 -15.65
CA ASN A 90 15.22 3.75 -16.07
C ASN A 90 15.34 4.56 -17.36
N PHE A 91 14.31 5.27 -17.79
CA PHE A 91 14.40 6.19 -18.91
C PHE A 91 15.20 7.45 -18.56
N SER A 92 15.62 8.20 -19.58
CA SER A 92 16.05 9.59 -19.46
C SER A 92 14.91 10.49 -19.92
N ARG A 93 14.96 11.78 -19.55
CA ARG A 93 13.99 12.78 -20.03
C ARG A 93 13.81 12.80 -21.55
N VAL A 94 14.87 12.48 -22.31
CA VAL A 94 14.82 12.43 -23.78
C VAL A 94 14.28 11.08 -24.28
N SER A 95 14.71 9.97 -23.67
CA SER A 95 14.35 8.63 -24.13
C SER A 95 12.93 8.19 -23.72
N ILE A 96 12.34 8.81 -22.69
CA ILE A 96 10.92 8.60 -22.33
C ILE A 96 9.98 9.35 -23.28
N ALA A 97 10.42 10.42 -23.95
CA ALA A 97 9.56 11.30 -24.74
C ALA A 97 8.65 10.56 -25.76
N PRO A 98 9.10 9.50 -26.45
CA PRO A 98 8.26 8.70 -27.33
C PRO A 98 7.15 7.89 -26.62
N TYR A 99 7.16 7.77 -25.30
CA TYR A 99 6.18 7.04 -24.50
C TYR A 99 5.08 7.94 -23.93
N LEU A 100 5.30 9.25 -23.87
CA LEU A 100 4.37 10.22 -23.26
C LEU A 100 3.06 10.35 -24.05
N GLU A 101 1.97 10.67 -23.33
CA GLU A 101 0.73 11.26 -23.88
C GLU A 101 0.28 12.39 -22.96
N THR A 102 -0.43 13.40 -23.47
CA THR A 102 -1.03 14.42 -22.61
C THR A 102 -2.33 13.90 -22.00
N VAL A 103 -2.36 13.77 -20.68
CA VAL A 103 -3.58 13.43 -19.92
C VAL A 103 -4.29 14.73 -19.54
N PRO A 104 -5.53 14.99 -19.99
CA PRO A 104 -6.22 16.23 -19.66
C PRO A 104 -6.63 16.27 -18.18
N ASP A 105 -6.82 17.48 -17.65
CA ASP A 105 -7.37 17.68 -16.31
C ASP A 105 -8.87 17.29 -16.28
N PRO A 106 -9.26 16.24 -15.53
CA PRO A 106 -10.66 15.82 -15.46
C PRO A 106 -11.58 16.86 -14.76
N GLY A 107 -11.02 17.79 -13.99
CA GLY A 107 -11.75 18.94 -13.43
C GLY A 107 -12.05 20.02 -14.47
N ALA A 108 -11.27 20.09 -15.54
CA ALA A 108 -11.45 21.05 -16.64
C ALA A 108 -12.26 20.46 -17.79
N VAL A 109 -12.13 19.15 -18.06
CA VAL A 109 -12.79 18.49 -19.19
C VAL A 109 -13.30 17.10 -18.82
N THR A 110 -14.57 16.85 -19.11
CA THR A 110 -15.14 15.48 -19.13
C THR A 110 -14.86 14.81 -20.47
N TRP A 111 -14.10 13.72 -20.48
CA TRP A 111 -13.75 12.99 -21.71
C TRP A 111 -13.65 11.47 -21.47
N SER A 112 -14.29 10.72 -22.36
CA SER A 112 -14.09 9.27 -22.50
C SER A 112 -13.30 9.04 -23.80
N PRO A 113 -12.00 8.71 -23.71
CA PRO A 113 -11.20 8.40 -24.88
C PRO A 113 -11.81 7.31 -25.77
N CYS A 114 -12.49 6.30 -25.19
CA CYS A 114 -13.13 5.24 -25.97
C CYS A 114 -14.36 5.71 -26.76
N ALA A 115 -15.14 6.64 -26.19
CA ALA A 115 -16.35 7.15 -26.84
C ALA A 115 -16.07 8.25 -27.87
N ASP A 116 -15.00 9.02 -27.66
CA ASP A 116 -14.62 10.17 -28.50
C ASP A 116 -13.08 10.21 -28.69
N PRO A 117 -12.50 9.25 -29.44
CA PRO A 117 -11.05 9.09 -29.56
C PRO A 117 -10.34 10.25 -30.26
N ASP A 118 -11.08 11.03 -31.07
CA ASP A 118 -10.50 12.04 -31.95
C ASP A 118 -10.42 13.43 -31.30
N ARG A 119 -11.01 13.60 -30.11
CA ARG A 119 -11.14 14.90 -29.42
C ARG A 119 -9.82 15.57 -29.09
N PHE A 120 -8.89 14.78 -28.55
CA PHE A 120 -7.55 15.25 -28.21
C PHE A 120 -6.57 14.53 -29.13
N GLN A 121 -6.16 15.22 -30.18
CA GLN A 121 -5.03 14.78 -30.98
C GLN A 121 -3.78 14.88 -30.13
N ASN A 122 -2.93 13.86 -30.19
CA ASN A 122 -1.71 13.79 -29.38
C ASN A 122 -0.75 14.87 -29.88
N THR A 123 -0.72 16.02 -29.19
CA THR A 123 -0.04 17.25 -29.60
C THR A 123 1.49 17.10 -29.70
N GLN A 124 2.07 16.00 -29.21
CA GLN A 124 3.51 15.72 -29.31
C GLN A 124 3.98 15.43 -30.75
N ALA A 125 3.08 15.06 -31.67
CA ALA A 125 3.44 14.88 -33.08
C ALA A 125 3.86 16.21 -33.75
N ALA A 126 3.40 17.35 -33.24
CA ALA A 126 3.75 18.65 -33.82
C ALA A 126 5.20 19.08 -33.51
N TYR A 127 5.79 18.63 -32.39
CA TYR A 127 7.14 19.06 -31.99
C TYR A 127 8.26 18.19 -32.59
N LEU A 128 7.98 16.93 -32.94
CA LEU A 128 8.91 16.06 -33.67
C LEU A 128 8.94 16.32 -35.19
N ASN A 129 7.96 17.05 -35.72
CA ASN A 129 7.87 17.36 -37.15
C ASN A 129 8.85 18.45 -37.65
N ILE A 130 9.67 19.02 -36.77
CA ILE A 130 10.69 20.01 -37.18
C ILE A 130 11.96 19.33 -37.72
N LEU A 131 12.17 18.03 -37.52
CA LEU A 131 13.41 17.35 -37.95
C LEU A 131 13.29 16.30 -39.05
N HIS A 132 12.11 15.78 -39.39
CA HIS A 132 11.96 14.86 -40.52
C HIS A 132 10.59 15.03 -41.19
N HIS A 133 10.60 15.31 -42.50
CA HIS A 133 9.42 15.26 -43.37
C HIS A 133 8.77 13.87 -43.33
N LEU A 134 7.82 13.67 -42.41
CA LEU A 134 6.94 12.51 -42.37
C LEU A 134 5.50 13.01 -42.47
N THR A 135 4.83 12.53 -43.51
CA THR A 135 3.42 12.76 -43.82
C THR A 135 2.52 12.40 -42.65
N GLU A 136 1.54 13.26 -42.38
CA GLU A 136 0.49 13.16 -41.37
C GLU A 136 -0.08 11.74 -41.23
N LEU A 137 0.27 11.05 -40.15
CA LEU A 137 -0.53 9.97 -39.59
C LEU A 137 -1.08 10.51 -38.27
N GLN A 138 -2.40 10.66 -38.18
CA GLN A 138 -3.10 11.09 -36.96
C GLN A 138 -2.57 10.29 -35.75
N VAL A 139 -1.87 10.97 -34.86
CA VAL A 139 -1.40 10.37 -33.61
C VAL A 139 -2.52 10.55 -32.60
N PHE A 140 -3.41 9.56 -32.51
CA PHE A 140 -4.41 9.46 -31.44
C PHE A 140 -3.70 9.16 -30.10
N SER A 141 -4.32 9.51 -28.96
CA SER A 141 -3.87 9.07 -27.63
C SER A 141 -4.18 7.58 -27.45
N GLN A 142 -3.36 6.72 -28.05
CA GLN A 142 -3.59 5.29 -28.19
C GLN A 142 -3.61 4.57 -26.83
N VAL A 143 -2.75 4.99 -25.89
CA VAL A 143 -2.69 4.38 -24.56
C VAL A 143 -3.94 4.74 -23.76
N LEU A 144 -4.30 6.03 -23.70
CA LEU A 144 -5.54 6.49 -23.04
C LEU A 144 -6.80 5.88 -23.65
N HIS A 145 -6.87 5.79 -24.98
CA HIS A 145 -7.98 5.13 -25.70
C HIS A 145 -8.12 3.66 -25.28
N ARG A 146 -7.01 2.90 -25.28
CA ARG A 146 -7.05 1.48 -24.95
C ARG A 146 -7.47 1.24 -23.50
N LEU A 147 -6.92 2.01 -22.55
CA LEU A 147 -7.30 1.95 -21.13
C LEU A 147 -8.77 2.32 -20.90
N SER A 148 -9.25 3.39 -21.55
CA SER A 148 -10.65 3.81 -21.51
C SER A 148 -11.59 2.72 -22.04
N CYS A 149 -11.26 2.11 -23.19
CA CYS A 149 -12.06 1.03 -23.75
C CYS A 149 -12.00 -0.24 -22.89
N MET A 150 -10.86 -0.52 -22.25
CA MET A 150 -10.76 -1.61 -21.27
C MET A 150 -11.75 -1.42 -20.12
N ALA A 151 -11.83 -0.22 -19.54
CA ALA A 151 -12.75 0.10 -18.47
C ALA A 151 -14.21 -0.03 -18.94
N GLN A 152 -14.55 0.62 -20.06
CA GLN A 152 -15.92 0.63 -20.62
C GLN A 152 -16.42 -0.77 -20.99
N LYS A 153 -15.59 -1.57 -21.68
CA LYS A 153 -15.94 -2.93 -22.12
C LYS A 153 -16.23 -3.86 -20.94
N ASN A 154 -15.47 -3.70 -19.86
CA ASN A 154 -15.54 -4.56 -18.68
C ASN A 154 -16.45 -3.99 -17.57
N ARG A 155 -16.97 -2.77 -17.73
CA ARG A 155 -17.83 -2.07 -16.77
C ARG A 155 -17.23 -2.03 -15.36
N LEU A 156 -15.95 -1.68 -15.29
CA LEU A 156 -15.22 -1.50 -14.03
C LEU A 156 -14.45 -0.20 -14.04
N PHE A 157 -14.18 0.34 -12.84
CA PHE A 157 -13.21 1.42 -12.69
C PHE A 157 -11.80 0.86 -12.88
N LEU A 158 -10.99 1.52 -13.71
CA LEU A 158 -9.64 1.07 -14.04
C LEU A 158 -8.63 2.12 -13.61
N VAL A 159 -7.66 1.72 -12.78
CA VAL A 159 -6.54 2.56 -12.35
C VAL A 159 -5.28 2.06 -13.02
N ALA A 160 -4.58 2.93 -13.72
CA ALA A 160 -3.30 2.64 -14.35
C ALA A 160 -2.31 3.78 -14.15
N ASN A 161 -1.04 3.48 -14.32
CA ASN A 161 0.04 4.45 -14.28
C ASN A 161 0.71 4.57 -15.66
N MET A 162 0.95 5.79 -16.10
CA MET A 162 1.55 6.09 -17.40
C MET A 162 2.35 7.40 -17.37
N PRO A 163 3.27 7.62 -18.32
CA PRO A 163 4.06 8.84 -18.37
C PRO A 163 3.25 9.94 -19.09
N ASP A 164 3.07 11.09 -18.44
CA ASP A 164 2.29 12.24 -18.94
C ASP A 164 3.21 13.38 -19.42
N CYS A 165 2.76 14.13 -20.42
CA CYS A 165 3.38 15.36 -20.88
C CYS A 165 2.41 16.54 -20.77
N GLN A 166 2.79 17.56 -20.00
CA GLN A 166 2.04 18.80 -19.83
C GLN A 166 2.81 19.98 -20.44
N PRO A 167 2.42 20.50 -21.61
CA PRO A 167 3.05 21.67 -22.22
C PRO A 167 3.03 22.88 -21.29
N CYS A 168 4.12 23.63 -21.25
CA CYS A 168 4.22 24.87 -20.48
C CYS A 168 4.97 25.96 -21.25
N ASN A 169 4.72 27.22 -20.91
CA ASN A 169 5.41 28.35 -21.52
C ASN A 169 6.32 29.01 -20.48
N ARG A 170 7.63 28.98 -20.72
CA ARG A 170 8.63 29.57 -19.83
C ARG A 170 8.50 31.08 -19.64
N SER A 171 7.89 31.77 -20.61
CA SER A 171 7.59 33.21 -20.50
C SER A 171 6.47 33.50 -19.50
N LEU A 172 5.58 32.54 -19.25
CA LEU A 172 4.45 32.65 -18.32
C LEU A 172 4.72 31.94 -16.99
N ASN A 173 5.48 30.84 -17.01
CA ASN A 173 5.86 30.05 -15.86
C ASN A 173 7.38 29.87 -15.83
N PRO A 174 8.10 30.60 -14.95
CA PRO A 174 9.56 30.49 -14.83
C PRO A 174 10.07 29.09 -14.45
N LEU A 175 9.22 28.26 -13.80
CA LEU A 175 9.53 26.89 -13.42
C LEU A 175 9.38 25.88 -14.58
N CYS A 176 8.87 26.32 -15.73
CA CYS A 176 8.73 25.48 -16.92
C CYS A 176 10.12 24.98 -17.37
N PRO A 177 10.31 23.66 -17.55
CA PRO A 177 11.56 23.10 -18.04
C PRO A 177 12.01 23.71 -19.37
N ALA A 178 13.32 23.63 -19.63
CA ALA A 178 13.94 24.29 -20.79
C ALA A 178 13.41 23.78 -22.14
N ASP A 179 12.89 22.55 -22.17
CA ASP A 179 12.25 21.91 -23.33
C ASP A 179 10.74 22.16 -23.42
N GLY A 180 10.19 23.09 -22.63
CA GLY A 180 8.86 23.67 -22.83
C GLY A 180 7.70 22.78 -22.38
N HIS A 181 7.94 21.75 -21.59
CA HIS A 181 6.90 20.89 -21.05
C HIS A 181 7.35 20.26 -19.74
N TYR A 182 6.40 19.86 -18.91
CA TYR A 182 6.64 18.95 -17.79
C TYR A 182 6.41 17.51 -18.23
N GLN A 183 7.15 16.57 -17.63
CA GLN A 183 6.97 15.14 -17.78
C GLN A 183 6.66 14.53 -16.42
N PHE A 184 5.58 13.78 -16.27
CA PHE A 184 5.15 13.28 -14.96
C PHE A 184 4.92 11.77 -14.95
N ASN A 185 5.31 11.13 -13.84
CA ASN A 185 4.78 9.82 -13.46
C ASN A 185 3.32 10.03 -13.02
N THR A 186 2.38 9.37 -13.71
CA THR A 186 0.97 9.77 -13.64
C THR A 186 0.04 8.60 -13.44
N ASN A 187 -0.71 8.60 -12.35
CA ASN A 187 -1.88 7.74 -12.21
C ASN A 187 -3.07 8.36 -12.94
N VAL A 188 -3.76 7.53 -13.72
CA VAL A 188 -4.99 7.90 -14.42
C VAL A 188 -6.08 6.91 -14.04
N VAL A 189 -7.27 7.43 -13.69
CA VAL A 189 -8.42 6.62 -13.31
C VAL A 189 -9.53 6.79 -14.34
N PHE A 190 -10.04 5.67 -14.84
CA PHE A 190 -11.18 5.60 -15.74
C PHE A 190 -12.40 5.05 -14.99
N SER A 191 -13.56 5.68 -15.17
CA SER A 191 -14.84 5.13 -14.72
C SER A 191 -15.26 3.94 -15.59
N ASP A 192 -16.32 3.25 -15.14
CA ASP A 192 -16.94 2.10 -15.80
C ASP A 192 -17.51 2.38 -17.21
N ASN A 193 -17.63 3.65 -17.62
CA ASN A 193 -17.99 4.08 -18.97
C ASN A 193 -16.79 4.61 -19.79
N GLY A 194 -15.57 4.47 -19.26
CA GLY A 194 -14.33 4.89 -19.92
C GLY A 194 -13.98 6.37 -19.75
N THR A 195 -14.70 7.14 -18.94
CA THR A 195 -14.39 8.57 -18.70
C THR A 195 -13.19 8.69 -17.76
N ILE A 196 -12.26 9.60 -18.05
CA ILE A 196 -11.18 9.94 -17.10
C ILE A 196 -11.79 10.70 -15.92
N VAL A 197 -11.64 10.17 -14.71
CA VAL A 197 -12.22 10.74 -13.47
C VAL A 197 -11.18 11.19 -12.45
N ALA A 198 -9.91 10.81 -12.62
CA ALA A 198 -8.80 11.36 -11.86
C ALA A 198 -7.49 11.28 -12.66
N ARG A 199 -6.62 12.26 -12.43
CA ARG A 199 -5.22 12.32 -12.86
C ARG A 199 -4.41 12.79 -11.66
N TYR A 200 -3.37 12.03 -11.28
CA TYR A 200 -2.46 12.37 -10.20
C TYR A 200 -1.02 12.26 -10.67
N HIS A 201 -0.26 13.34 -10.53
CA HIS A 201 1.19 13.33 -10.76
C HIS A 201 1.93 13.00 -9.45
N LYS A 202 2.83 12.01 -9.51
CA LYS A 202 3.62 11.56 -8.36
C LYS A 202 4.42 12.71 -7.75
N GLN A 203 4.24 12.93 -6.45
CA GLN A 203 4.90 14.02 -5.73
C GLN A 203 6.33 13.65 -5.34
N ASN A 204 6.53 12.46 -4.77
CA ASN A 204 7.80 12.04 -4.18
C ASN A 204 8.51 11.04 -5.11
N LEU A 205 9.37 11.55 -5.98
CA LEU A 205 10.08 10.73 -6.98
C LEU A 205 11.17 9.85 -6.34
N TYR A 206 11.41 8.66 -6.91
CA TYR A 206 12.41 7.70 -6.47
C TYR A 206 13.38 7.34 -7.61
N PHE A 207 14.46 8.13 -7.75
CA PHE A 207 15.45 8.00 -8.83
C PHE A 207 14.89 8.11 -10.26
N GLU A 208 13.76 8.79 -10.42
CA GLU A 208 13.03 8.91 -11.69
C GLU A 208 13.52 10.09 -12.54
N ALA A 209 14.75 10.02 -13.06
CA ALA A 209 15.38 11.11 -13.81
C ALA A 209 14.66 11.54 -15.11
N ALA A 210 13.61 10.80 -15.50
CA ALA A 210 12.76 11.12 -16.64
C ALA A 210 11.62 12.10 -16.29
N PHE A 211 11.26 12.20 -15.01
CA PHE A 211 10.07 12.93 -14.56
C PHE A 211 10.43 14.16 -13.73
N ASP A 212 9.56 15.15 -13.79
CA ASP A 212 9.55 16.35 -12.97
C ASP A 212 8.68 16.12 -11.72
N THR A 213 9.00 16.79 -10.62
CA THR A 213 8.09 16.90 -9.48
C THR A 213 7.05 18.01 -9.75
N PRO A 214 5.75 17.78 -9.48
CA PRO A 214 4.73 18.81 -9.59
C PRO A 214 5.11 20.07 -8.80
N PRO A 215 4.97 21.29 -9.37
CA PRO A 215 5.28 22.53 -8.66
C PRO A 215 4.42 22.76 -7.41
N THR A 216 3.22 22.17 -7.39
CA THR A 216 2.28 22.19 -6.27
C THR A 216 1.78 20.79 -6.03
N CYS A 217 1.74 20.36 -4.77
CA CYS A 217 1.23 19.04 -4.42
C CYS A 217 -0.25 18.89 -4.80
N GLU A 218 -0.59 17.75 -5.39
CA GLU A 218 -1.92 17.44 -5.87
C GLU A 218 -2.65 16.50 -4.89
N TYR A 219 -3.78 16.94 -4.35
CA TYR A 219 -4.64 16.14 -3.46
C TYR A 219 -5.78 15.50 -4.24
N VAL A 220 -5.48 14.40 -4.93
CA VAL A 220 -6.40 13.83 -5.92
C VAL A 220 -7.34 12.81 -5.29
N THR A 221 -8.63 13.00 -5.55
CA THR A 221 -9.69 12.04 -5.19
C THR A 221 -10.64 11.83 -6.35
N PHE A 222 -11.31 10.66 -6.38
CA PHE A 222 -12.44 10.40 -7.27
C PHE A 222 -13.55 9.71 -6.50
N THR A 223 -14.79 9.83 -6.98
CA THR A 223 -15.97 9.23 -6.33
C THR A 223 -16.51 8.08 -7.17
N THR A 224 -16.87 6.98 -6.52
CA THR A 224 -17.52 5.84 -7.16
C THR A 224 -18.95 5.66 -6.66
N PRO A 225 -19.85 5.08 -7.47
CA PRO A 225 -21.23 4.82 -7.06
C PRO A 225 -21.36 3.70 -6.02
N PHE A 226 -20.31 2.89 -5.82
CA PHE A 226 -20.35 1.69 -4.98
C PHE A 226 -19.59 1.82 -3.66
N ALA A 227 -18.67 2.76 -3.55
CA ALA A 227 -17.81 2.87 -2.38
C ALA A 227 -17.47 4.32 -1.98
N GLY A 228 -17.99 5.33 -2.67
CA GLY A 228 -17.73 6.72 -2.30
C GLY A 228 -16.34 7.18 -2.74
N ARG A 229 -15.65 7.96 -1.90
CA ARG A 229 -14.40 8.64 -2.27
C ARG A 229 -13.19 7.73 -2.12
N PHE A 230 -12.35 7.74 -3.15
CA PHE A 230 -11.01 7.15 -3.15
C PHE A 230 -9.97 8.25 -3.28
N GLY A 231 -8.85 8.11 -2.57
CA GLY A 231 -7.64 8.90 -2.80
C GLY A 231 -6.68 8.16 -3.73
N VAL A 232 -5.82 8.92 -4.39
CA VAL A 232 -4.84 8.42 -5.35
C VAL A 232 -3.45 8.91 -4.95
N PHE A 233 -2.48 8.00 -4.86
CA PHE A 233 -1.06 8.33 -4.72
C PHE A 233 -0.20 7.17 -5.25
N THR A 234 1.12 7.36 -5.37
CA THR A 234 2.00 6.40 -6.05
C THR A 234 3.22 6.05 -5.21
N CYS A 235 3.44 4.75 -4.98
CA CYS A 235 4.71 4.20 -4.49
C CYS A 235 5.33 4.99 -3.30
N PHE A 236 6.51 5.56 -3.52
CA PHE A 236 7.31 6.25 -2.52
C PHE A 236 6.56 7.35 -1.75
N ASP A 237 5.49 7.93 -2.30
CA ASP A 237 4.59 8.86 -1.62
C ASP A 237 4.12 8.34 -0.25
N ILE A 238 3.96 7.02 -0.06
CA ILE A 238 3.48 6.42 1.20
C ILE A 238 4.35 6.74 2.42
N LEU A 239 5.62 7.10 2.21
CA LEU A 239 6.58 7.44 3.28
C LEU A 239 6.56 8.93 3.65
N PHE A 240 5.81 9.76 2.94
CA PHE A 240 5.80 11.22 3.10
C PHE A 240 4.46 11.73 3.58
N ARG A 241 4.49 12.94 4.15
CA ARG A 241 3.27 13.61 4.61
C ARG A 241 2.34 13.93 3.45
N GLU A 242 2.89 14.53 2.40
CA GLU A 242 2.13 14.96 1.24
C GLU A 242 2.28 13.97 0.08
N PRO A 243 1.17 13.54 -0.55
CA PRO A 243 -0.23 13.90 -0.25
C PRO A 243 -0.91 13.00 0.80
N VAL A 244 -0.25 11.92 1.23
CA VAL A 244 -0.90 10.74 1.81
C VAL A 244 -1.54 11.01 3.18
N VAL A 245 -0.83 11.68 4.09
CA VAL A 245 -1.36 12.00 5.42
C VAL A 245 -2.52 12.98 5.32
N THR A 246 -2.40 14.00 4.46
CA THR A 246 -3.45 14.99 4.23
C THR A 246 -4.73 14.37 3.67
N LEU A 247 -4.61 13.44 2.70
CA LEU A 247 -5.75 12.67 2.18
C LEU A 247 -6.47 11.92 3.31
N VAL A 248 -5.73 11.26 4.21
CA VAL A 248 -6.31 10.44 5.26
C VAL A 248 -6.84 11.26 6.43
N LYS A 249 -6.02 12.13 7.01
CA LYS A 249 -6.36 12.88 8.24
C LYS A 249 -7.26 14.06 7.97
N ASP A 250 -6.92 14.89 6.99
CA ASP A 250 -7.55 16.19 6.80
C ASP A 250 -8.77 16.09 5.87
N MET A 251 -8.70 15.22 4.85
CA MET A 251 -9.79 15.03 3.89
C MET A 251 -10.72 13.85 4.23
N GLY A 252 -10.36 13.05 5.24
CA GLY A 252 -11.17 11.93 5.72
C GLY A 252 -11.29 10.76 4.73
N ILE A 253 -10.32 10.61 3.81
CA ILE A 253 -10.31 9.51 2.86
C ILE A 253 -9.97 8.20 3.58
N ARG A 254 -10.70 7.13 3.26
CA ARG A 254 -10.55 5.81 3.89
C ARG A 254 -10.33 4.68 2.90
N GLN A 255 -10.26 4.99 1.61
CA GLN A 255 -10.03 4.02 0.54
C GLN A 255 -9.04 4.65 -0.44
N LEU A 256 -8.01 3.89 -0.80
CA LEU A 256 -6.86 4.40 -1.53
C LEU A 256 -6.48 3.42 -2.63
N VAL A 257 -6.21 3.95 -3.82
CA VAL A 257 -5.61 3.18 -4.93
C VAL A 257 -4.14 3.51 -5.00
N TYR A 258 -3.31 2.47 -5.07
CA TYR A 258 -1.87 2.58 -4.90
C TYR A 258 -1.11 1.73 -5.92
N PRO A 259 -0.94 2.25 -7.14
CA PRO A 259 0.05 1.75 -8.08
C PRO A 259 1.46 1.91 -7.49
N THR A 260 2.29 0.87 -7.56
CA THR A 260 3.66 0.92 -7.03
C THR A 260 4.61 0.02 -7.83
N ALA A 261 5.90 0.41 -7.88
CA ALA A 261 7.01 -0.43 -8.30
C ALA A 261 8.01 -0.53 -7.14
N TRP A 262 7.57 -1.21 -6.07
CA TRP A 262 8.27 -1.27 -4.79
C TRP A 262 9.34 -2.36 -4.75
N MET A 263 10.56 -1.98 -4.39
CA MET A 263 11.65 -2.91 -4.10
C MET A 263 11.64 -3.27 -2.63
N ASN A 264 11.54 -4.56 -2.32
CA ASN A 264 11.51 -5.01 -0.94
C ASN A 264 12.83 -4.73 -0.23
N GLN A 265 12.73 -4.22 1.00
CA GLN A 265 13.87 -3.97 1.87
C GLN A 265 13.51 -4.44 3.29
N LEU A 266 13.98 -5.63 3.65
CA LEU A 266 13.72 -6.20 4.97
C LEU A 266 14.69 -5.63 6.01
N PRO A 267 14.33 -5.63 7.30
CA PRO A 267 13.10 -6.17 7.88
C PRO A 267 12.00 -5.11 8.08
N LEU A 268 12.10 -3.89 7.55
CA LEU A 268 11.17 -2.81 7.89
C LEU A 268 10.24 -2.37 6.75
N LEU A 269 10.70 -2.49 5.50
CA LEU A 269 10.09 -1.86 4.33
C LEU A 269 9.87 -2.87 3.19
N ALA A 270 9.53 -4.12 3.50
CA ALA A 270 8.96 -4.99 2.47
C ALA A 270 7.55 -4.49 2.08
N ALA A 271 7.18 -4.60 0.81
CA ALA A 271 5.95 -4.07 0.23
C ALA A 271 4.71 -4.48 1.03
N VAL A 272 4.41 -5.79 1.07
CA VAL A 272 3.23 -6.31 1.77
C VAL A 272 3.24 -6.01 3.27
N GLN A 273 4.42 -5.94 3.87
CA GLN A 273 4.60 -5.63 5.29
C GLN A 273 4.23 -4.18 5.60
N PHE A 274 4.88 -3.22 4.93
CA PHE A 274 4.69 -1.81 5.22
C PHE A 274 3.31 -1.33 4.78
N GLN A 275 2.84 -1.78 3.61
CA GLN A 275 1.51 -1.43 3.08
C GLN A 275 0.38 -1.96 3.98
N ARG A 276 0.53 -3.16 4.55
CA ARG A 276 -0.39 -3.68 5.57
C ARG A 276 -0.38 -2.84 6.84
N SER A 277 0.81 -2.47 7.31
CA SER A 277 1.01 -1.66 8.52
C SER A 277 0.39 -0.27 8.36
N PHE A 278 0.53 0.34 7.17
CA PHE A 278 -0.13 1.57 6.77
C PHE A 278 -1.66 1.40 6.81
N SER A 279 -2.21 0.41 6.11
CA SER A 279 -3.65 0.16 6.08
C SER A 279 -4.25 -0.04 7.48
N TYR A 280 -3.57 -0.85 8.31
CA TYR A 280 -3.96 -1.07 9.71
C TYR A 280 -3.95 0.23 10.50
N SER A 281 -2.83 0.96 10.50
CA SER A 281 -2.63 2.09 11.41
C SER A 281 -3.41 3.33 10.99
N ALA A 282 -3.52 3.59 9.69
CA ALA A 282 -4.31 4.68 9.15
C ALA A 282 -5.83 4.40 9.16
N GLY A 283 -6.23 3.14 9.37
CA GLY A 283 -7.64 2.74 9.35
C GLY A 283 -8.27 2.84 7.96
N VAL A 284 -7.55 2.44 6.92
CA VAL A 284 -7.95 2.59 5.51
C VAL A 284 -7.91 1.27 4.74
N THR A 285 -8.71 1.18 3.68
CA THR A 285 -8.53 0.18 2.62
C THR A 285 -7.48 0.68 1.63
N LEU A 286 -6.45 -0.12 1.37
CA LEU A 286 -5.38 0.15 0.41
C LEU A 286 -5.38 -0.93 -0.68
N LEU A 287 -5.57 -0.52 -1.93
CA LEU A 287 -5.50 -1.38 -3.12
C LEU A 287 -4.10 -1.22 -3.74
N ALA A 288 -3.17 -2.07 -3.33
CA ALA A 288 -1.77 -2.01 -3.73
C ALA A 288 -1.47 -2.98 -4.88
N ALA A 289 -1.06 -2.44 -6.03
CA ALA A 289 -0.66 -3.21 -7.19
C ALA A 289 0.83 -2.97 -7.48
N ASN A 290 1.64 -4.02 -7.36
CA ASN A 290 3.09 -3.94 -7.51
C ASN A 290 3.60 -4.61 -8.81
N ILE A 291 4.80 -4.23 -9.23
CA ILE A 291 5.55 -4.95 -10.25
C ILE A 291 6.05 -6.28 -9.71
N ARG A 292 6.08 -7.29 -10.60
CA ARG A 292 6.81 -8.54 -10.40
C ARG A 292 8.14 -8.50 -11.17
N SER A 293 9.24 -8.57 -10.43
CA SER A 293 10.59 -8.80 -10.93
C SER A 293 11.50 -9.31 -9.81
N ALA A 294 11.95 -10.56 -9.92
CA ALA A 294 12.88 -11.18 -8.97
C ALA A 294 14.23 -10.47 -9.01
N ALA A 295 14.69 -10.08 -10.20
CA ALA A 295 15.99 -9.43 -10.40
C ALA A 295 16.13 -8.10 -9.63
N MET A 296 15.03 -7.41 -9.32
CA MET A 296 15.04 -6.15 -8.57
C MET A 296 14.37 -6.26 -7.20
N GLY A 297 14.06 -7.47 -6.74
CA GLY A 297 13.35 -7.66 -5.46
C GLY A 297 11.95 -7.04 -5.43
N MET A 298 11.29 -6.92 -6.60
CA MET A 298 9.94 -6.41 -6.72
C MET A 298 8.94 -7.58 -6.74
N THR A 299 8.17 -7.68 -5.66
CA THR A 299 6.97 -8.51 -5.52
C THR A 299 6.26 -8.01 -4.26
N GLY A 300 4.95 -8.18 -4.20
CA GLY A 300 4.18 -7.78 -3.04
C GLY A 300 3.03 -6.89 -3.44
N SER A 301 1.93 -7.51 -3.83
CA SER A 301 0.67 -6.85 -4.13
C SER A 301 -0.41 -7.30 -3.16
N GLY A 302 -1.40 -6.46 -2.89
CA GLY A 302 -2.45 -6.85 -1.97
C GLY A 302 -3.62 -5.89 -1.87
N ILE A 303 -4.70 -6.43 -1.34
CA ILE A 303 -5.90 -5.71 -0.92
C ILE A 303 -5.88 -5.73 0.61
N PHE A 304 -5.53 -4.60 1.20
CA PHE A 304 -5.38 -4.46 2.64
C PHE A 304 -6.55 -3.65 3.19
N THR A 305 -7.26 -4.19 4.17
CA THR A 305 -8.23 -3.46 4.99
C THR A 305 -7.66 -3.32 6.40
N PRO A 306 -8.23 -2.50 7.29
CA PRO A 306 -7.76 -2.43 8.67
C PRO A 306 -7.74 -3.80 9.37
N TRP A 307 -8.61 -4.73 8.98
CA TRP A 307 -8.76 -6.01 9.66
C TRP A 307 -8.10 -7.18 8.94
N ASP A 308 -8.33 -7.28 7.63
CA ASP A 308 -7.95 -8.41 6.81
C ASP A 308 -7.08 -8.01 5.62
N ALA A 309 -6.38 -8.99 5.06
CA ALA A 309 -5.52 -8.81 3.89
C ALA A 309 -5.59 -10.02 2.97
N LEU A 310 -5.75 -9.78 1.68
CA LEU A 310 -5.45 -10.75 0.62
C LEU A 310 -4.22 -10.22 -0.12
N TYR A 311 -3.16 -11.01 -0.20
CA TYR A 311 -1.90 -10.56 -0.78
C TYR A 311 -1.18 -11.68 -1.53
N HIS A 312 -0.20 -11.27 -2.32
CA HIS A 312 0.72 -12.14 -3.04
C HIS A 312 2.14 -11.65 -2.79
N HIS A 313 3.03 -12.58 -2.45
CA HIS A 313 4.47 -12.36 -2.36
C HIS A 313 5.12 -13.64 -2.88
N ASP A 314 5.91 -13.52 -3.94
CA ASP A 314 6.61 -14.65 -4.55
C ASP A 314 7.98 -14.18 -5.04
N THR A 315 9.04 -14.67 -4.39
CA THR A 315 10.42 -14.34 -4.75
C THR A 315 10.96 -15.25 -5.85
N GLU A 316 10.35 -16.41 -6.09
CA GLU A 316 10.82 -17.43 -7.02
C GLU A 316 10.15 -17.34 -8.38
N ALA A 317 8.81 -17.36 -8.43
CA ALA A 317 8.09 -17.44 -9.70
C ALA A 317 8.00 -16.09 -10.39
N GLU A 318 8.34 -16.05 -11.67
CA GLU A 318 8.30 -14.85 -12.52
C GLU A 318 6.96 -14.77 -13.26
N THR A 319 5.84 -14.76 -12.51
CA THR A 319 4.49 -14.69 -13.08
C THR A 319 3.64 -13.64 -12.37
N GLY A 320 2.87 -12.87 -13.15
CA GLY A 320 1.91 -11.94 -12.59
C GLY A 320 0.74 -12.62 -11.88
N LYS A 321 0.10 -11.91 -10.94
CA LYS A 321 -0.98 -12.45 -10.09
C LYS A 321 -2.15 -11.47 -9.99
N LEU A 322 -3.35 -11.94 -10.36
CA LEU A 322 -4.59 -11.23 -10.08
C LEU A 322 -5.13 -11.63 -8.70
N LEU A 323 -5.44 -10.63 -7.88
CA LEU A 323 -6.08 -10.79 -6.59
C LEU A 323 -7.45 -10.09 -6.65
N VAL A 324 -8.49 -10.77 -6.15
CA VAL A 324 -9.86 -10.24 -6.10
C VAL A 324 -10.42 -10.51 -4.71
N LEU A 325 -10.92 -9.46 -4.04
CA LEU A 325 -11.48 -9.55 -2.70
C LEU A 325 -12.70 -8.63 -2.56
N ARG A 326 -13.73 -9.13 -1.88
CA ARG A 326 -14.86 -8.31 -1.43
C ARG A 326 -14.48 -7.62 -0.11
N VAL A 327 -14.53 -6.30 -0.09
CA VAL A 327 -14.07 -5.47 1.04
C VAL A 327 -15.15 -4.47 1.48
N PRO A 328 -15.15 -4.06 2.76
CA PRO A 328 -16.13 -3.12 3.27
C PRO A 328 -15.90 -1.70 2.74
N VAL A 329 -16.98 -0.97 2.54
CA VAL A 329 -16.98 0.47 2.24
C VAL A 329 -16.65 1.22 3.53
N LEU A 330 -15.58 2.01 3.51
CA LEU A 330 -15.13 2.77 4.69
C LEU A 330 -15.36 4.28 4.58
N ASP A 331 -16.00 4.77 3.51
CA ASP A 331 -16.30 6.19 3.37
C ASP A 331 -17.25 6.65 4.50
N PRO A 332 -16.82 7.59 5.37
CA PRO A 332 -17.65 8.09 6.46
C PRO A 332 -19.01 8.63 6.00
N LEU A 333 -19.09 9.19 4.80
CA LEU A 333 -20.34 9.74 4.24
C LEU A 333 -21.35 8.64 3.87
N LEU A 334 -20.88 7.43 3.56
CA LEU A 334 -21.73 6.28 3.21
C LEU A 334 -22.05 5.38 4.41
N LEU A 335 -21.17 5.35 5.42
CA LEU A 335 -21.37 4.56 6.63
C LEU A 335 -22.58 5.05 7.46
N GLY A 336 -22.84 6.35 7.52
CA GLY A 336 -23.92 6.93 8.33
C GLY A 336 -23.73 6.73 9.84
N ASP A 337 -24.80 6.90 10.62
CA ASP A 337 -24.76 6.94 12.10
C ASP A 337 -25.36 5.71 12.81
N ALA A 338 -25.61 4.62 12.08
CA ALA A 338 -26.16 3.42 12.69
C ALA A 338 -25.20 2.84 13.76
N PRO A 339 -25.67 2.45 14.97
CA PRO A 339 -24.82 1.97 16.05
C PRO A 339 -23.97 0.74 15.68
N GLU A 340 -24.50 -0.14 14.83
CA GLU A 340 -23.80 -1.34 14.33
C GLU A 340 -22.58 -1.00 13.47
N ARG A 341 -22.49 0.23 12.95
CA ARG A 341 -21.42 0.72 12.08
C ARG A 341 -20.40 1.58 12.83
N ALA A 342 -20.58 1.80 14.13
CA ALA A 342 -19.65 2.56 14.97
C ALA A 342 -18.25 1.92 15.01
N SER A 343 -18.16 0.59 14.92
CA SER A 343 -16.90 -0.15 14.86
C SER A 343 -16.08 0.10 13.58
N LEU A 344 -16.71 0.63 12.52
CA LEU A 344 -16.07 1.01 11.26
C LEU A 344 -15.57 2.47 11.26
N LYS A 345 -15.94 3.27 12.27
CA LYS A 345 -15.48 4.67 12.43
C LYS A 345 -14.10 4.68 13.08
N LEU A 346 -13.08 4.44 12.26
CA LEU A 346 -11.69 4.41 12.69
C LEU A 346 -11.07 5.81 12.70
N VAL A 347 -10.32 6.11 13.77
CA VAL A 347 -9.50 7.31 13.87
C VAL A 347 -8.08 6.96 13.40
N PRO A 348 -7.55 7.60 12.35
CA PRO A 348 -6.21 7.33 11.86
C PRO A 348 -5.16 7.46 12.97
N PHE A 349 -4.25 6.49 13.05
CA PHE A 349 -3.11 6.44 13.96
C PHE A 349 -3.45 6.38 15.46
N SER A 350 -4.71 6.10 15.82
CA SER A 350 -5.11 5.95 17.23
C SER A 350 -4.80 4.57 17.82
N GLY A 351 -4.57 3.57 16.96
CA GLY A 351 -4.54 2.15 17.31
C GLY A 351 -5.93 1.53 17.46
N PHE A 352 -6.00 0.19 17.38
CA PHE A 352 -7.25 -0.56 17.30
C PHE A 352 -7.22 -1.85 18.13
N PRO A 353 -8.33 -2.24 18.78
CA PRO A 353 -8.50 -3.61 19.27
C PRO A 353 -8.75 -4.57 18.09
N LYS A 354 -8.39 -5.83 18.24
CA LYS A 354 -8.79 -6.90 17.33
C LYS A 354 -10.29 -7.11 17.47
N VAL A 355 -11.05 -6.56 16.53
CA VAL A 355 -12.49 -6.80 16.42
C VAL A 355 -12.67 -8.19 15.81
N ASN A 356 -13.18 -9.14 16.59
CA ASN A 356 -13.85 -10.32 16.02
C ASN A 356 -15.28 -9.89 15.68
N ILE A 357 -15.69 -9.98 14.41
CA ILE A 357 -17.06 -9.63 13.97
C ILE A 357 -18.11 -10.60 14.52
N THR A 358 -17.71 -11.64 15.25
CA THR A 358 -18.60 -12.47 16.06
C THR A 358 -17.94 -12.78 17.40
N GLU A 359 -18.74 -12.69 18.45
CA GLU A 359 -18.45 -12.93 19.87
C GLU A 359 -17.93 -11.74 20.68
N LYS A 360 -18.89 -11.17 21.44
CA LYS A 360 -18.65 -10.40 22.67
C LYS A 360 -17.67 -11.16 23.57
N THR A 361 -16.45 -10.67 23.67
CA THR A 361 -15.63 -10.88 24.84
C THR A 361 -15.24 -9.51 25.39
N GLU A 362 -15.89 -9.16 26.48
CA GLU A 362 -15.50 -8.03 27.30
C GLU A 362 -14.02 -8.16 27.69
N PHE A 363 -13.33 -7.05 27.50
CA PHE A 363 -11.91 -6.90 27.73
C PHE A 363 -11.67 -6.72 29.23
N ASN A 364 -11.41 -7.81 29.95
CA ASN A 364 -10.66 -7.71 31.20
C ASN A 364 -9.17 -7.64 30.83
N ALA A 365 -8.61 -6.43 30.89
CA ALA A 365 -7.17 -6.27 30.97
C ALA A 365 -6.69 -7.12 32.14
N PHE A 366 -5.91 -8.18 31.88
CA PHE A 366 -4.97 -8.72 32.86
C PHE A 366 -5.47 -8.71 34.33
N GLN A 367 -6.60 -9.37 34.59
CA GLN A 367 -6.93 -9.83 35.95
C GLN A 367 -6.59 -11.32 36.08
N ARG A 368 -5.34 -11.66 35.75
CA ARG A 368 -4.52 -12.47 36.65
C ARG A 368 -3.49 -11.50 37.16
N GLY A 369 -3.48 -11.33 38.48
CA GLY A 369 -2.95 -10.14 39.13
C GLY A 369 -1.52 -9.78 38.73
N LEU A 370 -1.08 -8.63 39.22
CA LEU A 370 0.32 -8.24 39.33
C LEU A 370 1.25 -9.29 40.00
N TYR A 371 0.76 -10.50 40.27
CA TYR A 371 1.43 -11.67 40.81
C TYR A 371 0.95 -12.94 40.08
N SER A 372 1.41 -13.15 38.85
CA SER A 372 1.68 -14.51 38.35
C SER A 372 2.54 -14.46 37.08
N GLY A 373 3.86 -14.59 37.27
CA GLY A 373 4.75 -15.22 36.30
C GLY A 373 5.34 -14.36 35.17
N PHE A 374 5.44 -13.04 35.32
CA PHE A 374 6.26 -12.23 34.42
C PHE A 374 7.11 -11.26 35.24
N CYS A 375 8.42 -11.36 35.07
CA CYS A 375 9.44 -10.79 35.96
C CYS A 375 9.15 -9.36 36.44
N LEU A 376 9.04 -9.22 37.76
CA LEU A 376 9.09 -7.93 38.43
C LEU A 376 10.54 -7.44 38.45
N LYS A 377 10.73 -6.12 38.54
CA LYS A 377 12.05 -5.46 38.60
C LYS A 377 12.96 -5.93 39.75
N GLU A 378 12.42 -6.75 40.65
CA GLU A 378 13.05 -7.30 41.85
C GLU A 378 13.46 -8.79 41.71
N ASP A 379 13.13 -9.46 40.59
CA ASP A 379 13.55 -10.85 40.35
C ASP A 379 15.01 -10.91 39.85
N SER A 380 15.92 -11.31 40.73
CA SER A 380 17.35 -11.48 40.44
C SER A 380 17.66 -12.50 39.35
N SER A 381 16.71 -13.37 38.98
CA SER A 381 16.82 -14.33 37.87
C SER A 381 16.59 -13.70 36.49
N CYS A 382 15.98 -12.51 36.43
CA CYS A 382 15.71 -11.75 35.21
C CYS A 382 16.71 -10.61 34.96
N ASN A 383 17.68 -10.42 35.86
CA ASN A 383 18.82 -9.52 35.71
C ASN A 383 19.93 -10.12 34.81
N ILE A 384 19.56 -10.74 33.69
CA ILE A 384 20.54 -10.93 32.62
C ILE A 384 20.71 -9.57 31.97
N GLN A 385 21.75 -8.86 32.38
CA GLN A 385 22.07 -7.53 31.86
C GLN A 385 22.53 -7.69 30.41
N SER A 386 21.58 -7.70 29.47
CA SER A 386 21.87 -7.68 28.04
C SER A 386 22.66 -6.43 27.69
N THR A 387 23.90 -6.59 27.25
CA THR A 387 24.72 -5.47 26.78
C THR A 387 24.18 -4.94 25.45
N PRO A 388 23.84 -3.64 25.33
CA PRO A 388 23.48 -3.07 24.05
C PRO A 388 24.63 -3.17 23.05
N PHE A 389 24.29 -3.31 21.77
CA PHE A 389 25.22 -3.28 20.66
C PHE A 389 24.64 -2.46 19.50
N THR A 390 25.48 -2.03 18.58
CA THR A 390 25.04 -1.31 17.37
C THR A 390 25.08 -2.24 16.18
N SER A 391 24.04 -2.22 15.35
CA SER A 391 24.01 -2.88 14.06
C SER A 391 23.24 -2.05 13.04
N THR A 392 23.52 -2.29 11.77
CA THR A 392 22.85 -1.59 10.67
C THR A 392 21.57 -2.32 10.28
N MET A 393 20.47 -1.58 10.21
CA MET A 393 19.19 -2.05 9.69
C MET A 393 18.66 -0.99 8.75
N MET A 394 18.33 -1.35 7.51
CA MET A 394 17.90 -0.38 6.49
C MET A 394 18.89 0.79 6.31
N TYR A 395 20.19 0.50 6.30
CA TYR A 395 21.28 1.49 6.23
C TYR A 395 21.46 2.42 7.44
N ASP A 396 20.55 2.37 8.41
CA ASP A 396 20.62 3.18 9.63
C ASP A 396 21.25 2.39 10.78
N LYS A 397 21.96 3.08 11.67
CA LYS A 397 22.61 2.47 12.83
C LYS A 397 21.65 2.43 14.01
N PHE A 398 21.13 1.25 14.32
CA PHE A 398 20.24 1.04 15.45
C PHE A 398 21.03 0.70 16.71
N THR A 399 20.51 1.14 17.87
CA THR A 399 20.93 0.60 19.17
C THR A 399 20.05 -0.61 19.50
N LEU A 400 20.66 -1.78 19.60
CA LEU A 400 20.00 -3.06 19.78
C LEU A 400 20.35 -3.72 21.11
N VAL A 401 19.39 -4.44 21.68
CA VAL A 401 19.55 -5.23 22.90
C VAL A 401 19.10 -6.67 22.65
N PRO A 402 19.97 -7.68 22.85
CA PRO A 402 19.62 -9.07 22.57
C PRO A 402 18.56 -9.61 23.54
N LEU A 403 17.63 -10.41 23.01
CA LEU A 403 16.61 -11.11 23.80
C LEU A 403 17.15 -12.45 24.31
N HIS A 404 17.63 -12.48 25.56
CA HIS A 404 18.05 -13.71 26.22
C HIS A 404 16.88 -14.48 26.84
N GLY A 405 17.02 -15.80 26.94
CA GLY A 405 16.04 -16.67 27.58
C GLY A 405 14.71 -16.80 26.82
N LYS A 406 13.73 -17.41 27.49
CA LYS A 406 12.38 -17.65 26.97
C LYS A 406 11.43 -16.49 27.24
N GLU A 407 11.67 -15.68 28.26
CA GLU A 407 10.83 -14.52 28.59
C GLU A 407 11.69 -13.40 29.15
N GLY A 408 11.22 -12.17 29.08
CA GLY A 408 11.96 -11.04 29.59
C GLY A 408 11.25 -9.70 29.46
N ASN A 409 11.83 -8.71 30.14
CA ASN A 409 11.45 -7.31 30.10
C ASN A 409 12.70 -6.49 29.79
N LEU A 410 12.73 -5.87 28.60
CA LEU A 410 13.93 -5.23 28.07
C LEU A 410 13.64 -3.79 27.67
N THR A 411 14.70 -2.98 27.67
CA THR A 411 14.66 -1.62 27.16
C THR A 411 15.87 -1.37 26.27
N ALA A 412 15.65 -0.81 25.09
CA ALA A 412 16.69 -0.30 24.19
C ALA A 412 16.44 1.19 23.99
N CYS A 413 17.50 2.01 23.99
CA CYS A 413 17.36 3.45 23.81
C CYS A 413 18.37 3.96 22.79
N ASP A 414 17.94 4.91 21.97
CA ASP A 414 18.80 5.74 21.13
C ASP A 414 18.62 7.20 21.57
N GLY A 415 19.66 7.79 22.15
CA GLY A 415 19.55 9.08 22.84
C GLY A 415 18.45 9.08 23.90
N SER A 416 17.41 9.90 23.66
CA SER A 416 16.26 10.04 24.57
C SER A 416 15.07 9.15 24.21
N PHE A 417 15.06 8.57 23.01
CA PHE A 417 14.00 7.70 22.55
C PHE A 417 14.24 6.27 23.07
N CYS A 418 13.28 5.72 23.81
CA CYS A 418 13.39 4.40 24.43
C CYS A 418 12.23 3.47 24.06
N CYS A 419 12.62 2.27 23.64
CA CYS A 419 11.81 1.12 23.32
C CYS A 419 11.71 0.16 24.49
N HIS A 420 10.51 -0.30 24.80
CA HIS A 420 10.29 -1.27 25.88
C HIS A 420 9.53 -2.49 25.36
N LEU A 421 10.03 -3.67 25.74
CA LEU A 421 9.49 -4.95 25.31
C LEU A 421 9.27 -5.86 26.51
N LEU A 422 8.04 -6.36 26.63
CA LEU A 422 7.75 -7.57 27.37
C LEU A 422 7.56 -8.69 26.36
N PHE A 423 8.24 -9.82 26.52
CA PHE A 423 8.12 -10.94 25.58
C PHE A 423 8.10 -12.30 26.28
N GLN A 424 7.51 -13.28 25.58
CA GLN A 424 7.57 -14.70 25.91
C GLN A 424 7.67 -15.52 24.62
N LYS A 425 8.69 -16.36 24.50
CA LYS A 425 8.96 -17.25 23.38
C LYS A 425 8.43 -18.64 23.72
N THR A 426 7.61 -19.22 22.84
CA THR A 426 6.99 -20.54 23.10
C THR A 426 7.83 -21.68 22.52
N ASN A 427 8.39 -21.51 21.32
CA ASN A 427 9.15 -22.53 20.60
C ASN A 427 10.53 -21.99 20.17
N SER A 428 11.33 -21.49 21.13
CA SER A 428 12.66 -20.96 20.84
C SER A 428 13.78 -21.89 21.28
N SER A 429 14.74 -22.10 20.39
CA SER A 429 16.08 -22.63 20.68
C SER A 429 17.09 -21.49 20.42
N PRO A 430 17.69 -20.88 21.46
CA PRO A 430 18.67 -19.79 21.27
C PRO A 430 19.91 -20.20 20.46
N GLU A 431 20.17 -21.50 20.36
CA GLU A 431 21.23 -22.09 19.52
C GLU A 431 20.86 -22.05 18.02
N GLU A 432 19.60 -21.78 17.68
CA GLU A 432 19.07 -21.76 16.31
C GLU A 432 18.65 -20.36 15.85
N GLU A 433 18.10 -19.52 16.74
CA GLU A 433 17.67 -18.16 16.41
C GLU A 433 17.96 -17.13 17.51
N ILE A 434 18.52 -15.99 17.08
CA ILE A 434 18.73 -14.81 17.93
C ILE A 434 17.73 -13.72 17.54
N TYR A 435 17.25 -13.00 18.56
CA TYR A 435 16.38 -11.84 18.41
C TYR A 435 16.98 -10.65 19.14
N ALA A 436 16.69 -9.44 18.66
CA ALA A 436 17.07 -8.20 19.33
C ALA A 436 15.91 -7.19 19.32
N LEU A 437 15.86 -6.36 20.37
CA LEU A 437 15.03 -5.15 20.43
C LEU A 437 15.89 -3.97 19.97
N GLY A 438 15.49 -3.28 18.92
CA GLY A 438 16.14 -2.09 18.39
C GLY A 438 15.37 -0.81 18.67
N ALA A 439 16.11 0.27 18.92
CA ALA A 439 15.65 1.64 18.94
C ALA A 439 16.48 2.48 17.95
N PHE A 440 15.81 3.40 17.24
CA PHE A 440 16.43 4.40 16.37
C PHE A 440 15.63 5.69 16.43
N ASP A 441 16.33 6.82 16.55
CA ASP A 441 15.78 8.18 16.53
C ASP A 441 16.73 9.05 15.69
N GLY A 442 16.41 9.21 14.40
CA GLY A 442 17.35 9.80 13.47
C GLY A 442 16.83 10.02 12.05
N LEU A 443 17.61 10.79 11.29
CA LEU A 443 17.37 11.05 9.88
C LEU A 443 17.92 9.90 9.03
N HIS A 444 17.04 9.26 8.27
CA HIS A 444 17.42 8.34 7.20
C HIS A 444 17.80 9.14 5.95
N VAL A 445 18.89 8.77 5.28
CA VAL A 445 19.46 9.53 4.14
C VAL A 445 19.78 8.69 2.90
N VAL A 446 19.68 7.36 3.00
CA VAL A 446 20.05 6.45 1.90
C VAL A 446 18.81 6.15 1.07
N HIS A 447 18.84 6.41 -0.24
CA HIS A 447 17.66 6.23 -1.11
C HIS A 447 16.43 7.09 -0.75
N GLY A 448 16.58 8.09 0.10
CA GLY A 448 15.54 9.03 0.50
C GLY A 448 15.99 9.83 1.71
N THR A 449 15.33 10.95 1.99
CA THR A 449 15.58 11.74 3.19
C THR A 449 14.30 11.86 3.99
N TYR A 450 14.28 11.27 5.19
CA TYR A 450 13.12 11.28 6.08
C TYR A 450 13.49 10.92 7.52
N TYR A 451 12.83 11.56 8.49
CA TYR A 451 13.12 11.38 9.91
C TYR A 451 12.31 10.26 10.56
N LEU A 452 12.97 9.36 11.29
CA LEU A 452 12.33 8.18 11.88
C LEU A 452 12.52 8.12 13.39
N GLU A 453 11.47 7.67 14.07
CA GLU A 453 11.54 7.07 15.40
C GLU A 453 11.08 5.62 15.25
N VAL A 454 11.93 4.62 15.49
CA VAL A 454 11.60 3.21 15.20
C VAL A 454 11.85 2.33 16.41
N CYS A 455 10.83 1.54 16.73
CA CYS A 455 10.89 0.50 17.75
C CYS A 455 10.63 -0.86 17.14
N ALA A 456 11.63 -1.76 17.12
CA ALA A 456 11.52 -3.02 16.40
C ALA A 456 12.07 -4.21 17.17
N VAL A 457 11.34 -5.32 17.17
CA VAL A 457 11.86 -6.65 17.54
C VAL A 457 12.17 -7.38 16.25
N VAL A 458 13.42 -7.80 16.05
CA VAL A 458 13.86 -8.41 14.79
C VAL A 458 14.54 -9.75 15.01
N ARG A 459 14.29 -10.71 14.12
CA ARG A 459 15.10 -11.91 13.96
C ARG A 459 16.44 -11.53 13.33
N CYS A 460 17.53 -12.02 13.89
CA CYS A 460 18.86 -11.88 13.30
C CYS A 460 19.08 -12.97 12.23
N THR A 461 19.81 -12.65 11.16
CA THR A 461 19.98 -13.60 10.03
C THR A 461 20.92 -14.75 10.35
N GLY A 462 21.76 -14.61 11.37
CA GLY A 462 22.64 -15.65 11.88
C GLY A 462 22.71 -15.68 13.41
N LEU A 463 23.67 -16.45 13.91
CA LEU A 463 23.89 -16.66 15.36
C LEU A 463 24.88 -15.65 15.98
N HIS A 464 25.10 -14.51 15.33
CA HIS A 464 25.96 -13.44 15.82
C HIS A 464 25.19 -12.12 15.84
N GLN A 465 25.43 -11.27 16.85
CA GLN A 465 24.67 -10.04 17.09
C GLN A 465 24.74 -9.07 15.90
N GLU A 466 25.87 -9.00 15.20
CA GLU A 466 26.06 -8.13 14.02
C GLU A 466 25.15 -8.51 12.84
N SER A 467 24.54 -9.71 12.86
CA SER A 467 23.58 -10.13 11.84
C SER A 467 22.15 -9.59 12.06
N CYS A 468 21.89 -8.99 13.23
CA CYS A 468 20.60 -8.39 13.54
C CYS A 468 20.41 -7.12 12.70
N GLY A 469 19.30 -7.03 11.98
CA GLY A 469 19.04 -5.98 10.98
C GLY A 469 19.24 -6.42 9.53
N GLY A 470 19.83 -7.61 9.30
CA GLY A 470 19.91 -8.21 7.97
C GLY A 470 18.56 -8.75 7.47
N GLU A 471 18.48 -8.99 6.16
CA GLU A 471 17.26 -9.44 5.49
C GLU A 471 16.99 -10.93 5.70
N THR A 472 15.81 -11.27 6.19
CA THR A 472 15.33 -12.66 6.27
C THR A 472 13.80 -12.71 6.20
N GLU A 473 13.28 -13.62 5.38
CA GLU A 473 11.84 -13.88 5.28
C GLU A 473 11.36 -14.98 6.23
N HIS A 474 12.27 -15.71 6.85
CA HIS A 474 11.93 -16.89 7.63
C HIS A 474 12.13 -16.64 9.11
N ALA A 475 11.42 -17.40 9.93
CA ALA A 475 11.59 -17.50 11.38
C ALA A 475 10.89 -18.76 11.89
N HIS A 476 11.34 -19.30 13.02
CA HIS A 476 10.73 -20.45 13.71
C HIS A 476 10.13 -20.06 15.05
N THR A 477 10.75 -19.12 15.76
CA THR A 477 10.35 -18.73 17.11
C THR A 477 9.00 -18.02 17.12
N LEU A 478 8.01 -18.64 17.77
CA LEU A 478 6.76 -17.98 18.14
C LEU A 478 6.99 -17.08 19.35
N MET A 479 6.46 -15.86 19.30
CA MET A 479 6.67 -14.86 20.35
C MET A 479 5.38 -14.11 20.70
N ASP A 480 5.00 -14.17 21.97
CA ASP A 480 4.02 -13.26 22.55
C ASP A 480 4.75 -12.01 23.02
N PHE A 481 4.19 -10.82 22.74
CA PHE A 481 4.85 -9.57 23.12
C PHE A 481 3.90 -8.42 23.46
N HIS A 482 4.45 -7.45 24.19
CA HIS A 482 3.94 -6.09 24.35
C HIS A 482 5.11 -5.13 24.10
N LEU A 483 5.01 -4.35 23.02
CA LEU A 483 6.01 -3.39 22.58
C LEU A 483 5.45 -1.99 22.72
N HIS A 484 6.21 -1.06 23.30
CA HIS A 484 5.78 0.33 23.41
C HIS A 484 6.96 1.31 23.47
N ALA A 485 6.72 2.54 23.02
CA ALA A 485 7.69 3.65 23.10
C ALA A 485 6.95 4.99 23.23
N ALA A 486 7.68 6.01 23.68
CA ALA A 486 7.18 7.39 23.73
C ALA A 486 7.60 8.10 22.43
N PHE A 487 6.72 8.08 21.44
CA PHE A 487 6.95 8.76 20.16
C PHE A 487 6.65 10.25 20.29
N SER A 488 7.43 11.09 19.61
CA SER A 488 7.15 12.52 19.45
C SER A 488 6.09 12.80 18.38
N THR A 489 5.84 11.82 17.51
CA THR A 489 4.84 11.85 16.44
C THR A 489 3.62 11.01 16.77
N GLU A 490 2.45 11.41 16.28
CA GLU A 490 1.26 10.56 16.28
C GLU A 490 1.27 9.52 15.15
N HIS A 491 2.11 9.70 14.12
CA HIS A 491 2.13 8.88 12.91
C HIS A 491 3.00 7.63 13.09
N VAL A 492 2.44 6.67 13.83
CA VAL A 492 3.07 5.38 14.12
C VAL A 492 2.41 4.26 13.33
N PHE A 493 3.20 3.56 12.51
CA PHE A 493 2.77 2.41 11.72
C PHE A 493 3.13 1.11 12.45
N ALA A 494 2.13 0.44 13.01
CA ALA A 494 2.31 -0.84 13.68
C ALA A 494 2.27 -2.00 12.69
N GLY A 495 3.32 -2.81 12.68
CA GLY A 495 3.49 -3.95 11.79
C GLY A 495 3.94 -5.21 12.51
N VAL A 496 3.42 -6.36 12.08
CA VAL A 496 3.86 -7.68 12.53
C VAL A 496 4.04 -8.57 11.31
N LEU A 497 5.25 -9.08 11.12
CA LEU A 497 5.62 -9.96 10.02
C LEU A 497 6.04 -11.31 10.58
N GLY A 498 5.37 -12.36 10.13
CA GLY A 498 5.71 -13.74 10.38
C GLY A 498 6.52 -14.38 9.25
N SER A 499 7.04 -15.57 9.52
CA SER A 499 7.82 -16.41 8.60
C SER A 499 7.10 -16.64 7.26
N GLY A 500 7.86 -16.65 6.17
CA GLY A 500 7.36 -16.76 4.80
C GLY A 500 6.52 -15.56 4.37
N MET A 501 6.85 -14.36 4.88
CA MET A 501 6.08 -13.14 4.63
C MET A 501 4.61 -13.25 5.04
N THR A 502 4.35 -13.98 6.14
CA THR A 502 3.01 -14.10 6.71
C THR A 502 2.61 -12.80 7.39
N LEU A 503 1.60 -12.11 6.88
CA LEU A 503 1.13 -10.87 7.51
C LEU A 503 0.29 -11.17 8.75
N ASP A 504 0.59 -10.50 9.86
CA ASP A 504 -0.19 -10.57 11.10
C ASP A 504 -0.56 -9.14 11.57
N ARG A 505 -1.43 -9.03 12.57
CA ARG A 505 -1.86 -7.76 13.16
C ARG A 505 -1.81 -7.80 14.68
N PRO A 506 -1.57 -6.67 15.35
CA PRO A 506 -1.70 -6.61 16.81
C PRO A 506 -3.08 -7.06 17.26
N ASP A 507 -3.14 -7.78 18.39
CA ASP A 507 -4.41 -8.03 19.06
C ASP A 507 -4.98 -6.74 19.64
N LYS A 508 -4.10 -5.81 20.04
CA LYS A 508 -4.43 -4.50 20.62
C LYS A 508 -3.30 -3.53 20.30
N SER A 509 -3.64 -2.31 19.90
CA SER A 509 -2.71 -1.19 19.82
C SER A 509 -3.37 0.11 20.26
N GLY A 510 -2.57 1.12 20.58
CA GLY A 510 -3.04 2.48 20.80
C GLY A 510 -2.19 3.29 21.77
N TRP A 511 -2.75 4.41 22.22
CA TRP A 511 -2.07 5.34 23.11
C TRP A 511 -2.45 5.11 24.58
N LYS A 512 -1.44 5.03 25.45
CA LYS A 512 -1.63 4.97 26.91
C LYS A 512 -0.50 5.70 27.61
N ASN A 513 -0.84 6.65 28.49
CA ASN A 513 0.12 7.41 29.29
C ASN A 513 1.23 8.06 28.43
N GLY A 514 0.87 8.66 27.29
CA GLY A 514 1.82 9.32 26.38
C GLY A 514 2.73 8.36 25.59
N ARG A 515 2.41 7.07 25.55
CA ARG A 515 3.17 6.04 24.82
C ARG A 515 2.27 5.30 23.85
N PHE A 516 2.75 5.06 22.64
CA PHE A 516 2.09 4.17 21.70
C PHE A 516 2.52 2.73 22.00
N TYR A 517 1.57 1.80 22.00
CA TYR A 517 1.84 0.39 22.27
C TYR A 517 1.18 -0.51 21.23
N MET A 518 1.72 -1.73 21.11
CA MET A 518 1.04 -2.86 20.50
C MET A 518 1.28 -4.15 21.29
N SER A 519 0.33 -5.07 21.22
CA SER A 519 0.43 -6.40 21.81
C SER A 519 -0.02 -7.49 20.84
N ARG A 520 0.65 -8.64 20.89
CA ARG A 520 0.32 -9.83 20.11
C ARG A 520 0.55 -11.10 20.91
N ARG A 521 -0.36 -12.08 20.81
CA ARG A 521 -0.32 -13.37 21.52
C ARG A 521 -0.80 -14.57 20.73
N GLY A 522 -0.19 -15.73 20.89
CA GLY A 522 -0.57 -16.93 20.15
C GLY A 522 -0.30 -16.73 18.66
N MET A 523 0.91 -16.30 18.32
CA MET A 523 1.37 -16.29 16.94
C MET A 523 1.38 -17.72 16.39
N SER A 524 0.93 -17.88 15.15
CA SER A 524 0.91 -19.18 14.44
C SER A 524 2.09 -19.36 13.48
N SER A 525 2.84 -18.29 13.23
CA SER A 525 4.05 -18.28 12.39
C SER A 525 5.20 -17.66 13.19
N GLY A 526 6.43 -18.11 12.96
CA GLY A 526 7.62 -17.55 13.62
C GLY A 526 7.74 -16.06 13.36
N LEU A 527 8.12 -15.27 14.36
CA LEU A 527 8.21 -13.82 14.24
C LEU A 527 9.45 -13.43 13.41
N VAL A 528 9.26 -12.77 12.26
CA VAL A 528 10.38 -12.15 11.52
C VAL A 528 10.67 -10.77 12.11
N THR A 529 9.61 -9.95 12.24
CA THR A 529 9.71 -8.64 12.88
C THR A 529 8.40 -8.18 13.49
N ALA A 530 8.48 -7.43 14.58
CA ALA A 530 7.40 -6.62 15.11
C ALA A 530 7.89 -5.18 15.23
N VAL A 531 7.24 -4.24 14.55
CA VAL A 531 7.72 -2.86 14.41
C VAL A 531 6.63 -1.85 14.75
N LEU A 532 7.01 -0.81 15.48
CA LEU A 532 6.34 0.48 15.57
C LEU A 532 7.22 1.48 14.81
N TYR A 533 6.83 1.78 13.58
CA TYR A 533 7.57 2.65 12.67
C TYR A 533 6.99 4.06 12.73
N GLY A 534 7.67 4.99 13.39
CA GLY A 534 7.24 6.38 13.55
C GLY A 534 7.83 7.30 12.49
N ARG A 535 7.00 8.14 11.87
CA ARG A 535 7.44 9.20 10.96
C ARG A 535 7.26 10.57 11.60
N VAL A 536 8.36 11.30 11.72
CA VAL A 536 8.37 12.68 12.24
C VAL A 536 8.53 13.65 11.08
N TYR A 537 7.45 13.84 10.31
CA TYR A 537 7.48 14.54 9.02
C TYR A 537 8.04 15.97 9.12
N GLU A 538 7.83 16.65 10.26
CA GLU A 538 8.31 18.00 10.51
C GLU A 538 9.84 18.10 10.59
N ARG A 539 10.52 16.96 10.75
CA ARG A 539 11.98 16.84 10.90
C ARG A 539 12.68 16.29 9.65
N ASP A 540 11.95 16.08 8.55
CA ASP A 540 12.51 15.54 7.29
C ASP A 540 13.59 16.46 6.66
N SER A 541 13.64 17.73 7.06
CA SER A 541 14.61 18.73 6.57
C SER A 541 15.74 19.07 7.54
N GLU A 542 15.86 18.36 8.67
CA GLU A 542 17.04 18.44 9.55
C GLU A 542 18.30 17.94 8.84
#